data_AF-A0AAJ2P657-F1
#
_entry.id   AF-A0AAJ2P657-F1
#
_cell.length_a   1.000
_cell.length_b   1.000
_cell.length_c   1.000
_cell.angle_alpha   90.00
_cell.angle_beta   90.00
_cell.angle_gamma   90.00
#
_symmetry.space_group_name_H-M   'P 1'
#
loop_
_entity.id
_entity.type
_entity.pdbx_description
1 polymer ?
#
loop_
_entity_poly.entity_id
_entity_poly.type
_entity_poly.pdbx_seq_one_letter_code
_entity_poly.pdbx_strand_id
1 'polypeptide(L)'
;MKNHPKKNKFLKKLPFFLVVGTSFSALVSCAVNVDSSERIEEDRRLSSNDVKDFVENAFVENILAQNIFKTGSNSLASEFRNTNSQFFAEAKAAFDFYQNYQISLDPTYSLKFIAQLQSTNAISASDFALLSPQVGYNKTFNDQAFIVLYNNFSTGIAREINKMLLVKAYLTQLDQPNLIKDSQIYKDGISARTSFTSRQIFQNIDPNSPDFFLIHLMLTKNPVQVWQFESNDPNSISTFSQLKIKDTNTFNTLLRSENINSRLTRKEQEFEKLGKNDEIETTLLLGYAGILYRQNASLGDLSFQFNDLRVQGQTKSGFLDPTSNLLWSAKDFQNFNLINQAKMFPVELSPNFDRKKTKDQVQISDFEIKIPAQIPGISYKIKNVIPTKDNDANKFAVGVIVEISINSSKFYYNVDVSWDENRTFYNPQINADGQDLPKIDSGIPAVSADLSKISVKYYNKLAPLYDKIVQENNTKQVYFSLENTPWNTQQEKTKLAYSLYLADQSGIFRDAKDFFESIGYKIETKDPIVKIS
;
A
#
# COMPACT_ATOMS: atom_id res chain seq x y z
N MET A 1 40.57 57.24 33.09
CA MET A 1 40.88 56.04 33.92
C MET A 1 39.56 55.35 34.25
N LYS A 2 39.36 54.04 34.27
CA LYS A 2 40.11 52.84 33.88
C LYS A 2 39.07 51.70 33.84
N ASN A 3 39.32 50.75 32.95
CA ASN A 3 39.00 49.32 33.04
C ASN A 3 37.57 48.77 32.82
N HIS A 4 37.38 48.27 31.60
CA HIS A 4 37.02 46.88 31.24
C HIS A 4 36.16 46.00 32.17
N PRO A 5 35.11 45.36 31.63
CA PRO A 5 34.60 44.08 32.13
C PRO A 5 35.40 42.89 31.60
N LYS A 6 35.58 41.86 32.44
CA LYS A 6 36.28 40.60 32.13
C LYS A 6 35.38 39.62 31.37
N LYS A 7 35.99 39.01 30.34
CA LYS A 7 35.51 37.88 29.53
C LYS A 7 35.64 36.53 30.24
N ASN A 8 34.78 35.59 29.85
CA ASN A 8 35.05 34.20 29.37
C ASN A 8 33.88 33.29 29.80
N LYS A 9 33.45 32.26 29.09
CA LYS A 9 33.67 31.63 27.77
C LYS A 9 32.66 30.47 27.78
N PHE A 10 31.94 30.18 26.70
CA PHE A 10 31.81 28.78 26.24
C PHE A 10 31.29 28.74 24.80
N LEU A 11 32.08 28.05 23.98
CA LEU A 11 32.06 27.96 22.54
C LEU A 11 30.82 27.23 22.01
N LYS A 12 30.16 27.80 21.00
CA LYS A 12 29.38 27.03 20.02
C LYS A 12 30.25 26.72 18.81
N LYS A 13 30.29 25.45 18.44
CA LYS A 13 31.03 24.90 17.30
C LYS A 13 30.44 25.42 15.99
N LEU A 14 31.33 25.90 15.13
CA LEU A 14 31.11 26.31 13.74
C LEU A 14 30.98 25.05 12.85
N PRO A 15 30.17 25.05 11.79
CA PRO A 15 30.39 24.18 10.65
C PRO A 15 31.55 24.72 9.80
N PHE A 16 32.39 23.79 9.37
CA PHE A 16 33.59 23.97 8.58
C PHE A 16 33.20 24.32 7.14
N PHE A 17 33.25 25.60 6.77
CA PHE A 17 33.17 26.02 5.37
C PHE A 17 34.58 25.98 4.77
N LEU A 18 34.79 25.09 3.82
CA LEU A 18 36.00 25.01 3.01
C LEU A 18 35.94 26.14 1.97
N VAL A 19 36.47 27.32 2.33
CA VAL A 19 36.65 28.45 1.42
C VAL A 19 37.96 28.24 0.67
N VAL A 20 37.88 27.76 -0.56
CA VAL A 20 39.00 27.86 -1.50
C VAL A 20 38.99 29.28 -2.05
N GLY A 21 39.88 30.11 -1.53
CA GLY A 21 40.14 31.44 -2.03
C GLY A 21 40.75 31.37 -3.43
N THR A 22 40.09 31.99 -4.40
CA THR A 22 40.74 32.48 -5.61
C THR A 22 40.34 33.94 -5.79
N SER A 23 41.36 34.79 -5.72
CA SER A 23 41.29 36.19 -6.11
C SER A 23 41.04 36.25 -7.61
N PHE A 24 39.89 36.77 -8.03
CA PHE A 24 39.73 37.25 -9.39
C PHE A 24 39.21 38.67 -9.37
N SER A 25 40.06 39.53 -9.93
CA SER A 25 39.83 40.90 -10.31
C SER A 25 38.46 41.08 -10.95
N ALA A 26 37.78 42.16 -10.58
CA ALA A 26 36.58 42.63 -11.26
C ALA A 26 36.89 42.91 -12.74
N LEU A 27 36.62 41.93 -13.59
CA LEU A 27 36.30 42.18 -14.98
C LEU A 27 34.81 42.44 -15.04
N VAL A 28 34.46 43.66 -15.44
CA VAL A 28 33.13 44.01 -15.92
C VAL A 28 32.87 43.12 -17.13
N SER A 29 32.26 41.96 -16.89
CA SER A 29 31.61 41.21 -17.94
C SER A 29 30.35 41.98 -18.28
N CYS A 30 30.39 42.73 -19.38
CA CYS A 30 29.18 43.10 -20.09
C CYS A 30 28.36 41.81 -20.24
N ALA A 31 27.22 41.72 -19.57
CA ALA A 31 26.25 40.68 -19.81
C ALA A 31 25.71 40.92 -21.22
N VAL A 32 26.43 40.44 -22.23
CA VAL A 32 25.93 40.39 -23.59
C VAL A 32 24.82 39.35 -23.55
N ASN A 33 23.58 39.79 -23.64
CA ASN A 33 22.48 38.89 -23.91
C ASN A 33 22.61 38.46 -25.37
N VAL A 34 23.46 37.45 -25.61
CA VAL A 34 23.63 36.86 -26.93
C VAL A 34 22.48 35.88 -27.12
N ASP A 35 21.37 36.33 -27.69
CA ASP A 35 20.34 35.44 -28.25
C ASP A 35 20.87 34.87 -29.59
N SER A 36 21.89 34.01 -29.53
CA SER A 36 22.31 33.25 -30.72
C SER A 36 21.42 32.01 -30.90
N SER A 37 21.32 31.52 -32.13
CA SER A 37 20.63 30.26 -32.44
C SER A 37 21.14 29.10 -31.59
N GLU A 38 22.43 29.08 -31.29
CA GLU A 38 23.07 28.05 -30.47
C GLU A 38 22.64 28.15 -29.01
N ARG A 39 22.53 29.37 -28.46
CA ARG A 39 22.05 29.57 -27.09
C ARG A 39 20.56 29.26 -26.96
N ILE A 40 19.75 29.61 -27.95
CA ILE A 40 18.31 29.24 -27.97
C ILE A 40 18.15 27.71 -28.00
N GLU A 41 18.97 27.01 -28.79
CA GLU A 41 18.95 25.54 -28.85
C GLU A 41 19.51 24.91 -27.56
N GLU A 42 20.54 25.50 -26.94
CA GLU A 42 21.06 25.10 -25.63
C GLU A 42 19.98 25.28 -24.54
N ASP A 43 19.34 26.45 -24.47
CA ASP A 43 18.27 26.74 -23.51
C ASP A 43 17.06 25.82 -23.71
N ARG A 44 16.73 25.51 -24.97
CA ARG A 44 15.69 24.53 -25.32
C ARG A 44 16.05 23.12 -24.85
N ARG A 45 17.32 22.72 -24.95
CA ARG A 45 17.80 21.41 -24.45
C ARG A 45 17.83 21.37 -22.92
N LEU A 46 18.28 22.44 -22.27
CA LEU A 46 18.33 22.56 -20.81
C LEU A 46 16.94 22.58 -20.15
N SER A 47 15.93 23.07 -20.87
CA SER A 47 14.53 23.03 -20.45
C SER A 47 13.77 21.78 -20.90
N SER A 48 14.46 20.80 -21.50
CA SER A 48 13.82 19.56 -22.00
C SER A 48 13.45 18.59 -20.87
N ASN A 49 12.51 17.69 -21.17
CA ASN A 49 12.15 16.59 -20.27
C ASN A 49 13.33 15.66 -19.99
N ASP A 50 14.26 15.48 -20.93
CA ASP A 50 15.44 14.62 -20.75
C ASP A 50 16.34 15.15 -19.63
N VAL A 51 16.54 16.47 -19.55
CA VAL A 51 17.30 17.10 -18.48
C VAL A 51 16.56 17.00 -17.15
N LYS A 52 15.23 17.20 -17.15
CA LYS A 52 14.40 17.02 -15.95
C LYS A 52 14.50 15.58 -15.42
N ASP A 53 14.36 14.60 -16.30
CA ASP A 53 14.45 13.18 -15.97
C ASP A 53 15.84 12.80 -15.45
N PHE A 54 16.89 13.37 -16.03
CA PHE A 54 18.27 13.17 -15.58
C PHE A 54 18.49 13.73 -14.18
N VAL A 55 18.06 14.96 -13.94
CA VAL A 55 18.17 15.63 -12.64
C VAL A 55 17.34 14.88 -11.57
N GLU A 56 16.14 14.44 -11.91
CA GLU A 56 15.30 13.65 -11.02
C GLU A 56 15.94 12.29 -10.69
N ASN A 57 16.48 11.58 -11.69
CA ASN A 57 17.20 10.33 -11.43
C ASN A 57 18.44 10.56 -10.56
N ALA A 58 19.23 11.61 -10.81
CA ALA A 58 20.39 11.93 -9.98
C ALA A 58 19.99 12.24 -8.52
N PHE A 59 18.86 12.92 -8.32
CA PHE A 59 18.29 13.13 -6.99
C PHE A 59 17.94 11.80 -6.30
N VAL A 60 17.26 10.90 -7.01
CA VAL A 60 16.92 9.56 -6.50
C VAL A 60 18.19 8.77 -6.17
N GLU A 61 19.16 8.71 -7.08
CA GLU A 61 20.42 7.99 -6.88
C GLU A 61 21.18 8.47 -5.66
N ASN A 62 21.18 9.79 -5.41
CA ASN A 62 21.81 10.36 -4.24
C ASN A 62 21.13 9.91 -2.93
N ILE A 63 19.79 9.86 -2.89
CA ILE A 63 19.06 9.34 -1.74
C ILE A 63 19.36 7.85 -1.53
N LEU A 64 19.30 7.05 -2.60
CA LEU A 64 19.60 5.62 -2.56
C LEU A 64 21.01 5.37 -2.01
N ALA A 65 22.01 6.10 -2.51
CA ALA A 65 23.40 5.96 -2.10
C ALA A 65 23.62 6.35 -0.62
N GLN A 66 23.02 7.46 -0.17
CA GLN A 66 23.28 8.00 1.18
C GLN A 66 22.42 7.36 2.28
N ASN A 67 21.13 7.10 2.00
CA ASN A 67 20.16 6.73 3.02
C ASN A 67 19.95 5.21 3.08
N ILE A 68 19.90 4.56 1.92
CA ILE A 68 19.44 3.16 1.79
C ILE A 68 20.62 2.21 1.72
N PHE A 69 21.46 2.34 0.69
CA PHE A 69 22.60 1.43 0.47
C PHE A 69 23.88 1.87 1.21
N LYS A 70 23.93 3.13 1.67
CA LYS A 70 25.02 3.70 2.47
C LYS A 70 26.40 3.41 1.86
N THR A 71 26.54 3.71 0.57
CA THR A 71 27.69 3.33 -0.27
C THR A 71 29.00 4.05 0.09
N GLY A 72 28.97 4.96 1.08
CA GLY A 72 30.13 5.71 1.53
C GLY A 72 30.66 6.62 0.42
N SER A 73 31.92 6.40 0.01
CA SER A 73 32.56 7.12 -1.09
C SER A 73 32.23 6.57 -2.47
N ASN A 74 31.63 5.37 -2.57
CA ASN A 74 31.33 4.75 -3.85
C ASN A 74 30.07 5.38 -4.46
N SER A 75 30.11 5.67 -5.76
CA SER A 75 28.92 6.05 -6.50
C SER A 75 27.98 4.85 -6.66
N LEU A 76 26.68 5.11 -6.79
CA LEU A 76 25.69 4.05 -7.06
C LEU A 76 25.99 3.32 -8.38
N ALA A 77 26.51 4.04 -9.38
CA ALA A 77 27.00 3.46 -10.62
C ALA A 77 28.17 2.50 -10.43
N SER A 78 29.07 2.78 -9.47
CA SER A 78 30.17 1.86 -9.10
C SER A 78 29.62 0.59 -8.44
N GLU A 79 28.67 0.73 -7.53
CA GLU A 79 28.00 -0.41 -6.90
C GLU A 79 27.24 -1.25 -7.93
N PHE A 80 26.60 -0.63 -8.93
CA PHE A 80 25.91 -1.36 -10.01
C PHE A 80 26.86 -2.22 -10.84
N ARG A 81 28.07 -1.73 -11.12
CA ARG A 81 29.10 -2.50 -11.86
C ARG A 81 29.60 -3.71 -11.08
N ASN A 82 29.50 -3.67 -9.75
CA ASN A 82 29.77 -4.84 -8.91
C ASN A 82 28.51 -5.70 -8.85
N THR A 83 28.42 -6.75 -9.67
CA THR A 83 27.25 -7.65 -9.73
C THR A 83 27.01 -8.42 -8.43
N ASN A 84 27.95 -8.38 -7.47
CA ASN A 84 27.79 -8.95 -6.14
C ASN A 84 27.34 -7.92 -5.08
N SER A 85 27.15 -6.65 -5.45
CA SER A 85 26.69 -5.62 -4.53
C SER A 85 25.21 -5.84 -4.16
N GLN A 86 24.84 -5.39 -2.96
CA GLN A 86 23.43 -5.36 -2.57
C GLN A 86 22.60 -4.49 -3.53
N PHE A 87 23.18 -3.38 -4.00
CA PHE A 87 22.51 -2.50 -4.95
C PHE A 87 22.16 -3.23 -6.27
N PHE A 88 23.11 -3.93 -6.87
CA PHE A 88 22.85 -4.67 -8.11
C PHE A 88 21.78 -5.76 -7.90
N ALA A 89 21.87 -6.53 -6.82
CA ALA A 89 20.91 -7.58 -6.50
C ALA A 89 19.47 -7.02 -6.36
N GLU A 90 19.32 -5.90 -5.65
CA GLU A 90 18.01 -5.27 -5.47
C GLU A 90 17.50 -4.59 -6.74
N ALA A 91 18.38 -3.93 -7.50
CA ALA A 91 18.04 -3.33 -8.79
C ALA A 91 17.62 -4.39 -9.81
N LYS A 92 18.29 -5.55 -9.82
CA LYS A 92 17.92 -6.69 -10.66
C LYS A 92 16.56 -7.26 -10.27
N ALA A 93 16.29 -7.44 -8.97
CA ALA A 93 14.99 -7.91 -8.51
C ALA A 93 13.85 -6.94 -8.87
N ALA A 94 14.08 -5.63 -8.74
CA ALA A 94 13.14 -4.60 -9.19
C ALA A 94 12.94 -4.64 -10.72
N PHE A 95 14.01 -4.82 -11.49
CA PHE A 95 13.93 -4.95 -12.95
C PHE A 95 13.16 -6.18 -13.38
N ASP A 96 13.39 -7.33 -12.75
CA ASP A 96 12.65 -8.55 -13.01
C ASP A 96 11.16 -8.38 -12.72
N PHE A 97 10.81 -7.71 -11.62
CA PHE A 97 9.42 -7.37 -11.32
C PHE A 97 8.83 -6.45 -12.39
N TYR A 98 9.54 -5.37 -12.75
CA TYR A 98 9.12 -4.39 -13.75
C TYR A 98 8.90 -5.03 -15.12
N GLN A 99 9.88 -5.77 -15.64
CA GLN A 99 9.75 -6.37 -16.97
C GLN A 99 8.64 -7.42 -17.02
N ASN A 100 8.47 -8.21 -15.96
CA ASN A 100 7.38 -9.19 -15.88
C ASN A 100 6.03 -8.49 -15.83
N TYR A 101 5.92 -7.35 -15.14
CA TYR A 101 4.72 -6.51 -15.15
C TYR A 101 4.41 -5.98 -16.55
N GLN A 102 5.40 -5.40 -17.24
CA GLN A 102 5.19 -4.90 -18.60
C GLN A 102 4.78 -6.02 -19.57
N ILE A 103 5.38 -7.21 -19.44
CA ILE A 103 5.01 -8.40 -20.23
C ILE A 103 3.59 -8.90 -19.89
N SER A 104 3.16 -8.82 -18.63
CA SER A 104 1.81 -9.25 -18.22
C SER A 104 0.71 -8.31 -18.72
N LEU A 105 1.06 -7.06 -19.05
CA LEU A 105 0.19 -6.11 -19.75
C LEU A 105 0.26 -6.28 -21.27
N ASP A 106 1.46 -6.50 -21.80
CA ASP A 106 1.71 -6.68 -23.22
C ASP A 106 2.76 -7.77 -23.46
N PRO A 107 2.34 -8.98 -23.89
CA PRO A 107 3.24 -10.08 -24.22
C PRO A 107 4.34 -9.73 -25.24
N THR A 108 4.17 -8.68 -26.03
CA THR A 108 5.14 -8.22 -27.04
C THR A 108 6.01 -7.06 -26.56
N TYR A 109 5.96 -6.71 -25.26
CA TYR A 109 6.67 -5.58 -24.66
C TYR A 109 8.16 -5.52 -25.05
N SER A 110 8.92 -6.60 -24.88
CA SER A 110 10.37 -6.59 -25.15
C SER A 110 10.70 -6.29 -26.61
N LEU A 111 9.86 -6.76 -27.55
CA LEU A 111 10.00 -6.47 -28.98
C LEU A 111 9.73 -4.98 -29.26
N LYS A 112 8.62 -4.45 -28.75
CA LYS A 112 8.25 -3.04 -28.92
C LYS A 112 9.27 -2.10 -28.29
N PHE A 113 9.77 -2.45 -27.11
CA PHE A 113 10.76 -1.67 -26.39
C PHE A 113 12.07 -1.56 -27.18
N ILE A 114 12.64 -2.68 -27.65
CA ILE A 114 13.88 -2.62 -28.44
C ILE A 114 13.67 -1.93 -29.80
N ALA A 115 12.54 -2.15 -30.47
CA ALA A 115 12.21 -1.45 -31.72
C ALA A 115 12.13 0.07 -31.52
N GLN A 116 11.53 0.52 -30.40
CA GLN A 116 11.49 1.93 -30.03
C GLN A 116 12.89 2.50 -29.79
N LEU A 117 13.73 1.81 -29.02
CA LEU A 117 15.10 2.24 -28.75
C LEU A 117 15.95 2.32 -30.03
N GLN A 118 15.75 1.39 -30.96
CA GLN A 118 16.43 1.43 -32.25
C GLN A 118 15.94 2.61 -33.11
N SER A 119 14.62 2.82 -33.19
CA SER A 119 14.03 3.91 -34.00
C SER A 119 14.43 5.32 -33.52
N THR A 120 14.78 5.44 -32.24
CA THR A 120 15.21 6.70 -31.60
C THR A 120 16.74 6.83 -31.52
N ASN A 121 17.49 5.87 -32.07
CA ASN A 121 18.96 5.77 -31.93
C ASN A 121 19.42 5.80 -30.46
N ALA A 122 18.59 5.31 -29.53
CA ALA A 122 18.91 5.28 -28.11
C ALA A 122 19.94 4.20 -27.76
N ILE A 123 20.15 3.19 -28.60
CA ILE A 123 21.09 2.08 -28.40
C ILE A 123 22.07 1.95 -29.58
N SER A 124 23.29 1.51 -29.31
CA SER A 124 24.31 1.28 -30.34
C SER A 124 24.03 0.01 -31.14
N ALA A 125 24.71 -0.15 -32.29
CA ALA A 125 24.63 -1.39 -33.08
C ALA A 125 25.09 -2.63 -32.30
N SER A 126 26.12 -2.49 -31.46
CA SER A 126 26.59 -3.58 -30.58
C SER A 126 25.56 -3.93 -29.49
N ASP A 127 24.93 -2.93 -28.89
CA ASP A 127 23.88 -3.15 -27.88
C ASP A 127 22.67 -3.83 -28.53
N PHE A 128 22.26 -3.37 -29.72
CA PHE A 128 21.16 -3.99 -30.46
C PHE A 128 21.45 -5.47 -30.81
N ALA A 129 22.68 -5.79 -31.23
CA ALA A 129 23.08 -7.17 -31.51
C ALA A 129 23.01 -8.06 -30.24
N LEU A 130 23.25 -7.50 -29.06
CA LEU A 130 23.13 -8.20 -27.77
C LEU A 130 21.67 -8.35 -27.30
N LEU A 131 20.84 -7.33 -27.54
CA LEU A 131 19.46 -7.27 -27.05
C LEU A 131 18.45 -7.99 -27.96
N SER A 132 18.61 -7.89 -29.29
CA SER A 132 17.66 -8.42 -30.27
C SER A 132 17.42 -9.95 -30.18
N PRO A 133 18.36 -10.82 -29.78
CA PRO A 133 18.06 -12.24 -29.59
C PRO A 133 17.16 -12.53 -28.38
N GLN A 134 16.98 -11.56 -27.49
CA GLN A 134 16.25 -11.71 -26.23
C GLN A 134 14.81 -11.19 -26.29
N VAL A 135 14.36 -10.65 -27.44
CA VAL A 135 13.01 -10.08 -27.58
C VAL A 135 12.03 -11.09 -28.17
N GLY A 136 10.75 -10.90 -27.88
CA GLY A 136 9.67 -11.70 -28.47
C GLY A 136 8.48 -11.86 -27.53
N TYR A 137 7.55 -12.72 -27.94
CA TYR A 137 6.36 -13.02 -27.15
C TYR A 137 6.73 -13.64 -25.80
N ASN A 138 6.34 -12.99 -24.70
CA ASN A 138 6.64 -13.35 -23.32
C ASN A 138 8.14 -13.53 -23.02
N LYS A 139 9.02 -12.80 -23.71
CA LYS A 139 10.46 -12.86 -23.48
C LYS A 139 10.95 -11.77 -22.55
N THR A 140 11.82 -12.16 -21.61
CA THR A 140 12.50 -11.32 -20.64
C THR A 140 13.97 -11.09 -21.01
N PHE A 141 14.52 -9.97 -20.54
CA PHE A 141 15.94 -9.63 -20.63
C PHE A 141 16.72 -10.29 -19.49
N ASN A 142 17.87 -10.87 -19.84
CA ASN A 142 18.81 -11.44 -18.87
C ASN A 142 19.70 -10.37 -18.22
N ASP A 143 20.61 -10.79 -17.35
CA ASP A 143 21.50 -9.89 -16.60
C ASP A 143 22.39 -9.03 -17.50
N GLN A 144 22.91 -9.57 -18.61
CA GLN A 144 23.73 -8.81 -19.55
C GLN A 144 22.91 -7.72 -20.25
N ALA A 145 21.70 -8.06 -20.69
CA ALA A 145 20.77 -7.09 -21.25
C ALA A 145 20.38 -6.04 -20.23
N PHE A 146 20.11 -6.43 -18.98
CA PHE A 146 19.83 -5.50 -17.91
C PHE A 146 20.97 -4.51 -17.68
N ILE A 147 22.22 -4.98 -17.66
CA ILE A 147 23.40 -4.11 -17.51
C ILE A 147 23.48 -3.09 -18.66
N VAL A 148 23.24 -3.52 -19.91
CA VAL A 148 23.24 -2.62 -21.07
C VAL A 148 22.12 -1.58 -20.96
N LEU A 149 20.90 -2.04 -20.66
CA LEU A 149 19.73 -1.17 -20.56
C LEU A 149 19.89 -0.16 -19.42
N TYR A 150 20.27 -0.62 -18.23
CA TYR A 150 20.41 0.23 -17.05
C TYR A 150 21.50 1.29 -17.22
N ASN A 151 22.69 0.92 -17.73
CA ASN A 151 23.78 1.89 -17.91
C ASN A 151 23.50 2.95 -18.97
N ASN A 152 22.56 2.69 -19.87
CA ASN A 152 22.15 3.62 -20.91
C ASN A 152 20.93 4.42 -20.46
N PHE A 153 21.16 5.65 -20.02
CA PHE A 153 20.11 6.53 -19.48
C PHE A 153 18.94 6.75 -20.46
N SER A 154 19.22 6.80 -21.77
CA SER A 154 18.20 6.99 -22.82
C SER A 154 17.18 5.86 -22.90
N THR A 155 17.45 4.70 -22.27
CA THR A 155 16.47 3.61 -22.20
C THR A 155 15.39 3.84 -21.14
N GLY A 156 15.63 4.75 -20.19
CA GLY A 156 14.77 5.00 -19.04
C GLY A 156 14.78 3.92 -17.96
N ILE A 157 15.47 2.78 -18.16
CA ILE A 157 15.45 1.66 -17.20
C ILE A 157 16.06 2.06 -15.86
N ALA A 158 17.21 2.72 -15.83
CA ALA A 158 17.79 3.18 -14.57
C ALA A 158 16.81 4.06 -13.77
N ARG A 159 16.13 5.00 -14.44
CA ARG A 159 15.15 5.88 -13.82
C ARG A 159 14.01 5.09 -13.19
N GLU A 160 13.38 4.19 -13.94
CA GLU A 160 12.24 3.41 -13.41
C GLU A 160 12.66 2.51 -12.25
N ILE A 161 13.81 1.84 -12.35
CA ILE A 161 14.29 0.93 -11.31
C ILE A 161 14.70 1.69 -10.05
N ASN A 162 15.38 2.82 -10.19
CA ASN A 162 15.75 3.66 -9.05
C ASN A 162 14.52 4.22 -8.33
N LYS A 163 13.48 4.64 -9.08
CA LYS A 163 12.20 5.06 -8.50
C LYS A 163 11.53 3.93 -7.73
N MET A 164 11.48 2.72 -8.30
CA MET A 164 10.94 1.54 -7.61
C MET A 164 11.68 1.25 -6.30
N LEU A 165 13.02 1.31 -6.31
CA LEU A 165 13.83 1.09 -5.12
C LEU A 165 13.59 2.17 -4.05
N LEU A 166 13.53 3.44 -4.45
CA LEU A 166 13.24 4.54 -3.53
C LEU A 166 11.86 4.41 -2.90
N VAL A 167 10.84 4.10 -3.71
CA VAL A 167 9.47 3.90 -3.24
C VAL A 167 9.38 2.70 -2.29
N LYS A 168 10.03 1.57 -2.62
CA LYS A 168 10.10 0.42 -1.72
C LYS A 168 10.70 0.82 -0.38
N ALA A 169 11.81 1.54 -0.39
CA ALA A 169 12.48 1.98 0.83
C ALA A 169 11.60 2.93 1.67
N TYR A 170 10.97 3.91 1.03
CA TYR A 170 10.01 4.82 1.65
C TYR A 170 8.84 4.09 2.30
N LEU A 171 8.29 3.06 1.64
CA LEU A 171 7.13 2.33 2.14
C LEU A 171 7.47 1.31 3.24
N THR A 172 8.65 0.67 3.18
CA THR A 172 8.93 -0.57 3.94
C THR A 172 10.22 -0.57 4.76
N GLN A 173 11.10 0.43 4.61
CA GLN A 173 12.46 0.41 5.18
C GLN A 173 12.84 1.70 5.92
N LEU A 174 11.86 2.52 6.32
CA LEU A 174 12.14 3.70 7.15
C LEU A 174 12.24 3.31 8.63
N ASP A 175 13.38 2.72 8.99
CA ASP A 175 13.71 2.26 10.35
C ASP A 175 14.13 3.38 11.32
N GLN A 176 13.86 4.65 10.96
CA GLN A 176 14.21 5.82 11.76
C GLN A 176 12.95 6.58 12.21
N PRO A 177 12.38 6.23 13.39
CA PRO A 177 11.16 6.86 13.90
C PRO A 177 11.21 8.39 13.97
N ASN A 178 12.41 8.94 14.24
CA ASN A 178 12.59 10.39 14.30
C ASN A 178 12.41 11.03 12.92
N LEU A 179 12.84 10.40 11.82
CA LEU A 179 12.62 10.94 10.47
C LEU A 179 11.13 11.06 10.15
N ILE A 180 10.33 10.07 10.55
CA ILE A 180 8.87 10.10 10.36
C ILE A 180 8.29 11.26 11.17
N LYS A 181 8.55 11.31 12.48
CA LYS A 181 8.00 12.33 13.39
C LYS A 181 8.44 13.76 13.04
N ASP A 182 9.67 13.91 12.55
CA ASP A 182 10.23 15.20 12.19
C ASP A 182 9.84 15.66 10.78
N SER A 183 9.36 14.75 9.92
CA SER A 183 8.89 15.08 8.58
C SER A 183 7.72 16.07 8.61
N GLN A 184 7.70 16.96 7.61
CA GLN A 184 6.59 17.92 7.47
C GLN A 184 5.28 17.19 7.19
N ILE A 185 5.32 16.08 6.44
CA ILE A 185 4.16 15.24 6.13
C ILE A 185 3.47 14.76 7.41
N TYR A 186 4.23 14.24 8.37
CA TYR A 186 3.65 13.77 9.64
C TYR A 186 3.09 14.93 10.47
N LYS A 187 3.86 16.02 10.61
CA LYS A 187 3.46 17.21 11.38
C LYS A 187 2.17 17.83 10.84
N ASP A 188 2.05 17.92 9.52
CA ASP A 188 0.83 18.37 8.85
C ASP A 188 -0.29 17.36 9.05
N GLY A 189 -0.02 16.07 8.86
CA GLY A 189 -0.98 14.98 9.05
C GLY A 189 -1.67 14.98 10.41
N ILE A 190 -0.94 15.29 11.48
CA ILE A 190 -1.50 15.36 12.85
C ILE A 190 -2.01 16.75 13.25
N SER A 191 -1.86 17.77 12.39
CA SER A 191 -2.19 19.15 12.76
C SER A 191 -3.69 19.36 12.98
N ALA A 192 -4.03 20.37 13.78
CA ALA A 192 -5.41 20.78 14.00
C ALA A 192 -6.12 21.29 12.74
N ARG A 193 -5.36 21.71 11.71
CA ARG A 193 -5.88 22.25 10.44
C ARG A 193 -6.21 21.16 9.42
N THR A 194 -5.71 19.95 9.63
CA THR A 194 -5.90 18.82 8.72
C THR A 194 -7.30 18.24 8.84
N SER A 195 -7.81 17.68 7.74
CA SER A 195 -9.13 17.05 7.73
C SER A 195 -9.23 15.99 8.85
N PHE A 196 -10.42 15.86 9.43
CA PHE A 196 -10.64 14.93 10.53
C PHE A 196 -10.23 13.50 10.14
N THR A 197 -10.62 13.03 8.95
CA THR A 197 -10.28 11.70 8.43
C THR A 197 -8.78 11.51 8.27
N SER A 198 -8.08 12.47 7.64
CA SER A 198 -6.62 12.38 7.49
C SER A 198 -5.93 12.34 8.85
N ARG A 199 -6.33 13.23 9.77
CA ARG A 199 -5.76 13.27 11.13
C ARG A 199 -5.99 11.96 11.88
N GLN A 200 -7.19 11.38 11.77
CA GLN A 200 -7.49 10.08 12.34
C GLN A 200 -6.58 8.98 11.78
N ILE A 201 -6.30 8.95 10.47
CA ILE A 201 -5.39 7.96 9.89
C ILE A 201 -4.00 8.10 10.53
N PHE A 202 -3.39 9.30 10.50
CA PHE A 202 -2.05 9.53 11.07
C PHE A 202 -1.95 9.16 12.56
N GLN A 203 -2.95 9.52 13.36
CA GLN A 203 -2.99 9.21 14.81
C GLN A 203 -3.23 7.74 15.14
N ASN A 204 -3.55 6.91 14.15
CA ASN A 204 -3.83 5.48 14.30
C ASN A 204 -2.79 4.60 13.62
N ILE A 205 -1.65 5.15 13.21
CA ILE A 205 -0.47 4.40 12.76
C ILE A 205 0.67 4.70 13.74
N ASP A 206 1.38 3.67 14.17
CA ASP A 206 2.52 3.83 15.07
C ASP A 206 3.67 4.54 14.33
N PRO A 207 4.06 5.77 14.72
CA PRO A 207 5.12 6.52 14.06
C PRO A 207 6.53 5.91 14.23
N ASN A 208 6.66 4.86 15.07
CA ASN A 208 7.89 4.09 15.18
C ASN A 208 7.89 2.85 14.26
N SER A 209 6.82 2.58 13.53
CA SER A 209 6.73 1.44 12.62
C SER A 209 7.51 1.72 11.32
N PRO A 210 8.36 0.78 10.84
CA PRO A 210 8.99 0.90 9.53
C PRO A 210 7.98 0.84 8.37
N ASP A 211 6.77 0.33 8.62
CA ASP A 211 5.68 0.22 7.64
C ASP A 211 4.75 1.46 7.65
N PHE A 212 5.12 2.54 8.36
CA PHE A 212 4.23 3.70 8.58
C PHE A 212 3.60 4.21 7.28
N PHE A 213 4.43 4.45 6.26
CA PHE A 213 3.95 4.99 4.99
C PHE A 213 3.25 3.97 4.11
N LEU A 214 3.58 2.67 4.20
CA LEU A 214 2.80 1.61 3.56
C LEU A 214 1.39 1.53 4.13
N ILE A 215 1.27 1.53 5.46
CA ILE A 215 -0.03 1.52 6.16
C ILE A 215 -0.82 2.79 5.81
N HIS A 216 -0.18 3.96 5.84
CA HIS A 216 -0.80 5.23 5.45
C HIS A 216 -1.31 5.20 4.00
N LEU A 217 -0.51 4.68 3.06
CA LEU A 217 -0.91 4.53 1.66
C LEU A 217 -2.11 3.61 1.52
N MET A 218 -2.11 2.45 2.18
CA MET A 218 -3.24 1.51 2.14
C MET A 218 -4.55 2.13 2.66
N LEU A 219 -4.47 2.94 3.71
CA LEU A 219 -5.63 3.62 4.31
C LEU A 219 -6.14 4.84 3.53
N THR A 220 -5.32 5.43 2.64
CA THR A 220 -5.66 6.65 1.91
C THR A 220 -5.99 6.41 0.44
N LYS A 221 -5.33 5.43 -0.17
CA LYS A 221 -5.54 5.04 -1.58
C LYS A 221 -6.57 3.91 -1.70
N ASN A 222 -6.84 3.18 -0.62
CA ASN A 222 -7.83 2.10 -0.55
C ASN A 222 -7.61 1.03 -1.64
N PRO A 223 -6.42 0.39 -1.67
CA PRO A 223 -6.08 -0.57 -2.71
C PRO A 223 -6.82 -1.90 -2.55
N VAL A 224 -7.26 -2.46 -3.67
CA VAL A 224 -7.80 -3.81 -3.76
C VAL A 224 -7.23 -4.51 -4.98
N GLN A 225 -6.95 -5.79 -4.86
CA GLN A 225 -6.59 -6.63 -6.00
C GLN A 225 -7.86 -7.28 -6.57
N VAL A 226 -8.05 -7.22 -7.89
CA VAL A 226 -9.37 -7.45 -8.52
C VAL A 226 -9.32 -8.48 -9.65
N TRP A 227 -10.29 -9.37 -9.64
CA TRP A 227 -10.67 -10.21 -10.79
C TRP A 227 -12.14 -9.93 -11.10
N GLN A 228 -12.45 -9.68 -12.36
CA GLN A 228 -13.81 -9.28 -12.72
C GLN A 228 -14.25 -9.81 -14.07
N PHE A 229 -15.53 -10.17 -14.12
CA PHE A 229 -16.27 -10.42 -15.35
C PHE A 229 -17.51 -9.50 -15.38
N GLU A 230 -17.63 -8.74 -16.46
CA GLU A 230 -18.74 -7.83 -16.69
C GLU A 230 -19.28 -8.07 -18.11
N SER A 231 -20.60 -8.18 -18.27
CA SER A 231 -21.24 -8.31 -19.56
C SER A 231 -22.66 -7.75 -19.54
N ASN A 232 -23.02 -7.04 -20.60
CA ASN A 232 -24.39 -6.56 -20.84
C ASN A 232 -25.05 -7.31 -22.01
N ASP A 233 -24.43 -8.39 -22.50
CA ASP A 233 -24.99 -9.18 -23.60
C ASP A 233 -26.23 -9.97 -23.13
N PRO A 234 -27.42 -9.76 -23.73
CA PRO A 234 -28.65 -10.44 -23.33
C PRO A 234 -28.56 -11.97 -23.36
N ASN A 235 -27.80 -12.53 -24.32
CA ASN A 235 -27.65 -13.99 -24.42
C ASN A 235 -26.82 -14.53 -23.25
N SER A 236 -25.70 -13.90 -22.91
CA SER A 236 -24.93 -14.21 -21.71
C SER A 236 -25.77 -14.07 -20.45
N ILE A 237 -26.54 -13.00 -20.30
CA ILE A 237 -27.42 -12.76 -19.15
C ILE A 237 -28.43 -13.90 -19.01
N SER A 238 -29.14 -14.25 -20.09
CA SER A 238 -30.11 -15.35 -20.08
C SER A 238 -29.46 -16.71 -19.79
N THR A 239 -28.26 -16.94 -20.30
CA THR A 239 -27.53 -18.21 -20.11
C THR A 239 -27.09 -18.40 -18.66
N PHE A 240 -26.66 -17.32 -18.00
CA PHE A 240 -26.06 -17.36 -16.68
C PHE A 240 -26.99 -16.89 -15.54
N SER A 241 -28.27 -16.65 -15.82
CA SER A 241 -29.23 -16.12 -14.82
C SER A 241 -29.42 -17.00 -13.59
N GLN A 242 -29.21 -18.32 -13.73
CA GLN A 242 -29.28 -19.29 -12.63
C GLN A 242 -27.90 -19.68 -12.07
N LEU A 243 -26.81 -19.16 -12.64
CA LEU A 243 -25.47 -19.48 -12.20
C LEU A 243 -25.19 -18.81 -10.84
N LYS A 244 -24.77 -19.62 -9.88
CA LYS A 244 -24.25 -19.15 -8.58
C LYS A 244 -22.74 -19.30 -8.53
N ILE A 245 -22.04 -18.21 -8.25
CA ILE A 245 -20.58 -18.14 -8.16
C ILE A 245 -20.16 -18.47 -6.73
N LYS A 246 -19.27 -19.44 -6.58
CA LYS A 246 -18.77 -19.88 -5.27
C LYS A 246 -17.33 -20.39 -5.28
N ASP A 247 -16.76 -20.57 -6.46
CA ASP A 247 -15.43 -21.13 -6.67
C ASP A 247 -14.85 -20.69 -8.02
N THR A 248 -13.60 -21.09 -8.28
CA THR A 248 -12.88 -20.81 -9.54
C THR A 248 -13.63 -21.33 -10.77
N ASN A 249 -14.26 -22.51 -10.68
CA ASN A 249 -14.90 -23.16 -11.83
C ASN A 249 -16.16 -22.40 -12.26
N THR A 250 -17.02 -22.08 -11.29
CA THR A 250 -18.25 -21.31 -11.51
C THR A 250 -17.93 -19.89 -11.98
N PHE A 251 -16.89 -19.26 -11.45
CA PHE A 251 -16.43 -17.95 -11.93
C PHE A 251 -15.94 -18.00 -13.39
N ASN A 252 -15.05 -18.94 -13.73
CA ASN A 252 -14.47 -19.03 -15.07
C ASN A 252 -15.49 -19.48 -16.14
N THR A 253 -16.60 -20.10 -15.74
CA THR A 253 -17.70 -20.49 -16.65
C THR A 253 -18.35 -19.28 -17.35
N LEU A 254 -18.21 -18.07 -16.78
CA LEU A 254 -18.73 -16.84 -17.37
C LEU A 254 -18.06 -16.48 -18.70
N LEU A 255 -16.82 -16.93 -18.94
CA LEU A 255 -16.12 -16.67 -20.18
C LEU A 255 -16.63 -17.58 -21.30
N ARG A 256 -17.33 -16.99 -22.28
CA ARG A 256 -17.75 -17.68 -23.50
C ARG A 256 -16.68 -17.57 -24.59
N SER A 257 -16.55 -18.60 -25.42
CA SER A 257 -15.55 -18.66 -26.51
C SER A 257 -15.68 -17.50 -27.51
N GLU A 258 -16.89 -17.03 -27.74
CA GLU A 258 -17.22 -15.91 -28.63
C GLU A 258 -16.80 -14.52 -28.10
N ASN A 259 -16.48 -14.38 -26.80
CA ASN A 259 -16.13 -13.11 -26.15
C ASN A 259 -14.70 -13.12 -25.56
N ILE A 260 -13.82 -13.97 -26.08
CA ILE A 260 -12.43 -14.05 -25.61
C ILE A 260 -11.63 -12.81 -26.04
N ASN A 261 -11.07 -12.11 -25.06
CA ASN A 261 -10.04 -11.10 -25.28
C ASN A 261 -8.99 -11.17 -24.17
N SER A 262 -7.84 -10.52 -24.40
CA SER A 262 -6.70 -10.57 -23.48
C SER A 262 -7.02 -10.09 -22.07
N ARG A 263 -7.94 -9.12 -21.91
CA ARG A 263 -8.36 -8.64 -20.58
C ARG A 263 -9.17 -9.69 -19.83
N LEU A 264 -10.13 -10.33 -20.50
CA LEU A 264 -10.99 -11.35 -19.89
C LEU A 264 -10.27 -12.68 -19.65
N THR A 265 -9.20 -12.98 -20.39
CA THR A 265 -8.37 -14.19 -20.18
C THR A 265 -7.12 -13.96 -19.35
N ARG A 266 -6.82 -12.71 -18.96
CA ARG A 266 -5.65 -12.41 -18.12
C ARG A 266 -5.74 -13.15 -16.80
N LYS A 267 -4.65 -13.81 -16.43
CA LYS A 267 -4.45 -14.47 -15.14
C LYS A 267 -3.42 -13.71 -14.32
N GLU A 268 -3.59 -13.75 -13.02
CA GLU A 268 -2.54 -13.34 -12.07
C GLU A 268 -1.28 -14.16 -12.32
N GLN A 269 -0.14 -13.47 -12.39
CA GLN A 269 1.18 -14.10 -12.49
C GLN A 269 1.81 -14.25 -11.09
N GLU A 270 2.75 -15.17 -10.94
CA GLU A 270 3.39 -15.45 -9.63
C GLU A 270 4.06 -14.23 -8.97
N PHE A 271 4.59 -13.30 -9.77
CA PHE A 271 5.17 -12.06 -9.21
C PHE A 271 4.12 -11.07 -8.71
N GLU A 272 2.89 -11.13 -9.25
CA GLU A 272 1.74 -10.31 -8.82
C GLU A 272 0.96 -10.95 -7.66
N LYS A 273 1.27 -12.22 -7.34
CA LYS A 273 0.59 -12.97 -6.30
C LYS A 273 0.90 -12.40 -4.92
N LEU A 274 -0.14 -11.86 -4.30
CA LEU A 274 -0.15 -11.34 -2.94
C LEU A 274 -0.86 -12.29 -1.99
N GLY A 275 -0.42 -12.31 -0.73
CA GLY A 275 -1.12 -13.00 0.34
C GLY A 275 -2.59 -12.57 0.45
N LYS A 276 -3.47 -13.51 0.80
CA LYS A 276 -4.92 -13.32 0.92
C LYS A 276 -5.52 -14.25 1.97
N ASN A 277 -6.73 -13.95 2.43
CA ASN A 277 -7.42 -14.72 3.46
C ASN A 277 -8.60 -15.51 2.87
N ASP A 278 -8.28 -16.43 1.96
CA ASP A 278 -9.22 -17.31 1.28
C ASP A 278 -8.44 -18.47 0.63
N GLU A 279 -9.09 -19.60 0.38
CA GLU A 279 -8.48 -20.80 -0.22
C GLU A 279 -8.59 -20.86 -1.74
N ILE A 280 -9.31 -19.94 -2.39
CA ILE A 280 -9.42 -19.88 -3.85
C ILE A 280 -8.04 -19.74 -4.52
N GLU A 281 -7.70 -20.59 -5.49
CA GLU A 281 -6.46 -20.42 -6.24
C GLU A 281 -6.59 -19.29 -7.28
N THR A 282 -6.18 -18.09 -6.92
CA THR A 282 -6.38 -16.86 -7.71
C THR A 282 -5.60 -16.81 -9.02
N THR A 283 -4.50 -17.57 -9.12
CA THR A 283 -3.72 -17.75 -10.36
C THR A 283 -4.49 -18.52 -11.43
N LEU A 284 -5.56 -19.24 -11.06
CA LEU A 284 -6.46 -19.92 -11.97
C LEU A 284 -7.68 -19.07 -12.36
N LEU A 285 -7.98 -17.99 -11.63
CA LEU A 285 -9.06 -17.08 -11.97
C LEU A 285 -8.70 -16.27 -13.23
N LEU A 286 -9.68 -16.11 -14.11
CA LEU A 286 -9.59 -15.27 -15.30
C LEU A 286 -10.00 -13.82 -14.97
N GLY A 287 -9.84 -12.91 -15.94
CA GLY A 287 -10.26 -11.51 -15.78
C GLY A 287 -9.48 -10.72 -14.73
N TYR A 288 -8.20 -11.08 -14.50
CA TYR A 288 -7.36 -10.38 -13.53
C TYR A 288 -7.08 -8.94 -13.98
N ALA A 289 -7.54 -7.96 -13.18
CA ALA A 289 -7.44 -6.54 -13.48
C ALA A 289 -6.26 -5.84 -12.76
N GLY A 290 -5.51 -6.54 -11.92
CA GLY A 290 -4.43 -5.93 -11.12
C GLY A 290 -4.92 -5.27 -9.84
N ILE A 291 -4.13 -4.34 -9.32
CA ILE A 291 -4.50 -3.50 -8.19
C ILE A 291 -5.27 -2.28 -8.70
N LEU A 292 -6.46 -2.06 -8.13
CA LEU A 292 -7.27 -0.88 -8.35
C LEU A 292 -7.43 -0.10 -7.04
N TYR A 293 -7.50 1.22 -7.15
CA TYR A 293 -7.71 2.11 -6.01
C TYR A 293 -9.18 2.51 -5.87
N ARG A 294 -9.61 2.75 -4.63
CA ARG A 294 -10.92 3.34 -4.26
C ARG A 294 -12.15 2.60 -4.81
N GLN A 295 -12.04 1.30 -5.03
CA GLN A 295 -13.18 0.48 -5.48
C GLN A 295 -14.20 0.34 -4.34
N ASN A 296 -15.34 1.05 -4.45
CA ASN A 296 -16.44 1.00 -3.48
C ASN A 296 -15.98 1.17 -2.01
N ALA A 297 -14.98 2.03 -1.78
CA ALA A 297 -14.22 2.07 -0.53
C ALA A 297 -14.98 2.58 0.71
N SER A 298 -16.30 2.71 0.63
CA SER A 298 -17.20 3.14 1.71
C SER A 298 -18.36 2.16 1.93
N LEU A 299 -18.34 0.97 1.32
CA LEU A 299 -19.47 0.03 1.35
C LEU A 299 -19.04 -1.35 1.84
N GLY A 300 -19.76 -1.86 2.85
CA GLY A 300 -19.63 -3.22 3.36
C GLY A 300 -18.19 -3.64 3.66
N ASP A 301 -17.81 -4.85 3.25
CA ASP A 301 -16.46 -5.40 3.51
C ASP A 301 -15.35 -4.65 2.75
N LEU A 302 -15.68 -3.88 1.72
CA LEU A 302 -14.73 -3.03 0.98
C LEU A 302 -14.50 -1.67 1.62
N SER A 303 -15.22 -1.33 2.70
CA SER A 303 -15.06 -0.04 3.37
C SER A 303 -13.67 0.12 4.01
N PHE A 304 -13.03 1.26 3.76
CA PHE A 304 -11.80 1.70 4.42
C PHE A 304 -12.07 2.75 5.50
N GLN A 305 -13.33 2.95 5.89
CA GLN A 305 -13.65 3.84 7.00
C GLN A 305 -13.06 3.30 8.31
N PHE A 306 -12.58 4.21 9.15
CA PHE A 306 -11.89 3.85 10.39
C PHE A 306 -12.72 2.91 11.28
N ASN A 307 -14.02 3.18 11.45
CA ASN A 307 -14.89 2.37 12.31
C ASN A 307 -15.05 0.94 11.79
N ASP A 308 -15.09 0.75 10.46
CA ASP A 308 -15.22 -0.58 9.85
C ASP A 308 -13.89 -1.35 9.96
N LEU A 309 -12.77 -0.69 9.70
CA LEU A 309 -11.45 -1.31 9.84
C LEU A 309 -11.07 -1.60 11.30
N ARG A 310 -11.57 -0.80 12.25
CA ARG A 310 -11.38 -1.00 13.71
C ARG A 310 -11.95 -2.33 14.18
N VAL A 311 -13.03 -2.79 13.56
CA VAL A 311 -13.71 -4.05 13.93
C VAL A 311 -13.29 -5.23 13.06
N GLN A 312 -12.55 -4.97 11.98
CA GLN A 312 -12.07 -5.99 11.06
C GLN A 312 -10.96 -6.81 11.73
N GLY A 313 -11.29 -8.02 12.20
CA GLY A 313 -10.34 -8.90 12.89
C GLY A 313 -9.44 -9.75 11.97
N GLN A 314 -9.65 -9.70 10.65
CA GLN A 314 -8.84 -10.39 9.64
C GLN A 314 -8.93 -9.69 8.28
N THR A 315 -7.95 -9.89 7.40
CA THR A 315 -8.03 -9.37 6.03
C THR A 315 -9.18 -10.04 5.27
N LYS A 316 -9.74 -9.33 4.28
CA LYS A 316 -10.95 -9.75 3.56
C LYS A 316 -10.62 -10.11 2.12
N SER A 317 -10.97 -11.33 1.71
CA SER A 317 -10.83 -11.80 0.34
C SER A 317 -12.03 -12.70 0.01
N GLY A 318 -12.56 -12.60 -1.21
CA GLY A 318 -13.76 -13.36 -1.58
C GLY A 318 -14.49 -12.79 -2.79
N PHE A 319 -15.58 -13.46 -3.17
CA PHE A 319 -16.52 -12.96 -4.17
C PHE A 319 -17.44 -11.92 -3.54
N LEU A 320 -17.62 -10.78 -4.22
CA LEU A 320 -18.51 -9.71 -3.78
C LEU A 320 -19.97 -10.07 -4.03
N ASP A 321 -20.77 -10.14 -2.97
CA ASP A 321 -22.22 -10.15 -3.10
C ASP A 321 -22.73 -8.71 -3.35
N PRO A 322 -23.31 -8.43 -4.53
CA PRO A 322 -23.77 -7.08 -4.87
C PRO A 322 -24.94 -6.59 -4.01
N THR A 323 -25.65 -7.49 -3.31
CA THR A 323 -26.80 -7.14 -2.48
C THR A 323 -26.36 -6.66 -1.10
N SER A 324 -25.48 -7.43 -0.44
CA SER A 324 -25.00 -7.12 0.91
C SER A 324 -23.72 -6.27 0.94
N ASN A 325 -23.01 -6.16 -0.19
CA ASN A 325 -21.66 -5.60 -0.28
C ASN A 325 -20.62 -6.32 0.63
N LEU A 326 -20.88 -7.59 0.94
CA LEU A 326 -19.97 -8.44 1.70
C LEU A 326 -19.11 -9.30 0.77
N LEU A 327 -17.92 -9.65 1.23
CA LEU A 327 -17.03 -10.57 0.54
C LEU A 327 -17.17 -11.96 1.15
N TRP A 328 -17.50 -12.93 0.31
CA TRP A 328 -17.68 -14.33 0.74
C TRP A 328 -16.56 -15.19 0.16
N SER A 329 -15.82 -15.85 1.06
CA SER A 329 -14.75 -16.78 0.69
C SER A 329 -15.31 -18.14 0.24
N ALA A 330 -14.46 -18.99 -0.35
CA ALA A 330 -14.87 -20.36 -0.66
C ALA A 330 -15.32 -21.13 0.59
N LYS A 331 -14.71 -20.86 1.75
CA LYS A 331 -15.09 -21.49 3.02
C LYS A 331 -16.44 -21.01 3.52
N ASP A 332 -16.79 -19.76 3.29
CA ASP A 332 -18.11 -19.24 3.70
C ASP A 332 -19.22 -19.94 2.93
N PHE A 333 -19.04 -20.18 1.62
CA PHE A 333 -20.00 -20.98 0.85
C PHE A 333 -20.07 -22.44 1.28
N GLN A 334 -18.98 -23.04 1.75
CA GLN A 334 -18.99 -24.40 2.33
C GLN A 334 -19.74 -24.43 3.67
N ASN A 335 -19.62 -23.36 4.46
CA ASN A 335 -20.20 -23.25 5.80
C ASN A 335 -21.56 -22.52 5.83
N PHE A 336 -22.17 -22.22 4.68
CA PHE A 336 -23.34 -21.33 4.57
C PHE A 336 -24.50 -21.71 5.51
N ASN A 337 -24.79 -23.01 5.66
CA ASN A 337 -25.83 -23.49 6.59
C ASN A 337 -25.53 -23.17 8.05
N LEU A 338 -24.27 -23.27 8.49
CA LEU A 338 -23.85 -22.92 9.85
C LEU A 338 -23.81 -21.41 10.05
N ILE A 339 -23.36 -20.65 9.05
CA ILE A 339 -23.38 -19.19 9.06
C ILE A 339 -24.81 -18.67 9.25
N ASN A 340 -25.77 -19.26 8.54
CA ASN A 340 -27.19 -18.88 8.65
C ASN A 340 -27.84 -19.25 10.00
N GLN A 341 -27.20 -20.11 10.80
CA GLN A 341 -27.61 -20.46 12.17
C GLN A 341 -26.85 -19.65 13.24
N ALA A 342 -25.70 -19.07 12.88
CA ALA A 342 -24.87 -18.29 13.79
C ALA A 342 -25.55 -16.97 14.15
N LYS A 343 -25.30 -16.52 15.38
CA LYS A 343 -25.86 -15.28 15.92
C LYS A 343 -24.78 -14.49 16.65
N MET A 344 -24.89 -13.17 16.63
CA MET A 344 -24.21 -12.30 17.58
C MET A 344 -24.91 -12.40 18.93
N PHE A 345 -24.15 -12.49 20.01
CA PHE A 345 -24.67 -12.63 21.36
C PHE A 345 -24.26 -11.42 22.23
N PRO A 346 -25.01 -11.11 23.30
CA PRO A 346 -24.64 -10.01 24.17
C PRO A 346 -23.32 -10.28 24.89
N VAL A 347 -22.54 -9.21 24.99
CA VAL A 347 -21.33 -9.14 25.81
C VAL A 347 -21.66 -8.35 27.07
N GLU A 348 -21.32 -8.88 28.23
CA GLU A 348 -21.57 -8.24 29.51
C GLU A 348 -20.27 -8.12 30.31
N LEU A 349 -20.25 -7.18 31.28
CA LEU A 349 -19.14 -7.12 32.23
C LEU A 349 -19.24 -8.33 33.16
N SER A 350 -18.09 -8.91 33.50
CA SER A 350 -18.01 -10.00 34.46
C SER A 350 -18.63 -9.55 35.81
N PRO A 351 -19.30 -10.44 36.57
CA PRO A 351 -19.96 -10.07 37.83
C PRO A 351 -19.05 -9.39 38.86
N ASN A 352 -17.74 -9.68 38.81
CA ASN A 352 -16.72 -9.14 39.72
C ASN A 352 -15.91 -7.99 39.11
N PHE A 353 -16.41 -7.34 38.05
CA PHE A 353 -15.71 -6.23 37.41
C PHE A 353 -15.53 -5.03 38.36
N ASP A 354 -14.29 -4.56 38.50
CA ASP A 354 -13.99 -3.33 39.23
C ASP A 354 -14.34 -2.10 38.36
N ARG A 355 -15.46 -1.47 38.67
CA ARG A 355 -15.96 -0.25 37.98
C ARG A 355 -15.00 0.94 38.09
N LYS A 356 -13.99 0.89 38.95
CA LYS A 356 -12.95 1.93 39.05
C LYS A 356 -11.84 1.77 38.01
N LYS A 357 -11.74 0.63 37.32
CA LYS A 357 -10.79 0.45 36.22
C LYS A 357 -11.03 1.51 35.15
N THR A 358 -9.96 2.11 34.65
CA THR A 358 -10.02 2.97 33.46
C THR A 358 -10.02 2.13 32.19
N LYS A 359 -10.43 2.71 31.06
CA LYS A 359 -10.42 2.09 29.73
C LYS A 359 -9.08 1.42 29.36
N ASP A 360 -7.96 1.96 29.84
CA ASP A 360 -6.62 1.45 29.57
C ASP A 360 -6.26 0.20 30.42
N GLN A 361 -6.98 0.00 31.53
CA GLN A 361 -6.79 -1.12 32.47
C GLN A 361 -7.71 -2.31 32.19
N VAL A 362 -8.75 -2.11 31.37
CA VAL A 362 -9.72 -3.17 31.06
C VAL A 362 -9.08 -4.25 30.19
N GLN A 363 -9.35 -5.51 30.56
CA GLN A 363 -8.84 -6.71 29.91
C GLN A 363 -9.97 -7.56 29.33
N ILE A 364 -9.62 -8.56 28.52
CA ILE A 364 -10.59 -9.51 27.96
C ILE A 364 -11.36 -10.27 29.06
N SER A 365 -10.70 -10.61 30.17
CA SER A 365 -11.29 -11.32 31.31
C SER A 365 -12.34 -10.52 32.09
N ASP A 366 -12.44 -9.21 31.83
CA ASP A 366 -13.45 -8.34 32.43
C ASP A 366 -14.83 -8.48 31.76
N PHE A 367 -14.95 -9.35 30.74
CA PHE A 367 -16.16 -9.55 29.96
C PHE A 367 -16.52 -11.03 29.79
N GLU A 368 -17.81 -11.27 29.60
CA GLU A 368 -18.40 -12.58 29.29
C GLU A 368 -19.34 -12.47 28.09
N ILE A 369 -19.43 -13.54 27.29
CA ILE A 369 -20.42 -13.65 26.19
C ILE A 369 -21.57 -14.52 26.69
N LYS A 370 -22.81 -14.01 26.63
CA LYS A 370 -23.99 -14.75 27.08
C LYS A 370 -24.55 -15.60 25.94
N ILE A 371 -24.18 -16.88 25.93
CA ILE A 371 -24.56 -17.84 24.89
C ILE A 371 -25.62 -18.80 25.47
N PRO A 372 -26.90 -18.72 25.04
CA PRO A 372 -27.97 -19.55 25.59
C PRO A 372 -27.83 -21.03 25.24
N ALA A 373 -27.33 -21.32 24.04
CA ALA A 373 -27.14 -22.67 23.53
C ALA A 373 -25.91 -22.74 22.63
N GLN A 374 -25.10 -23.78 22.80
CA GLN A 374 -23.97 -24.04 21.91
C GLN A 374 -24.47 -24.76 20.65
N ILE A 375 -24.01 -24.28 19.49
CA ILE A 375 -24.25 -24.93 18.19
C ILE A 375 -22.94 -25.62 17.79
N PRO A 376 -22.93 -26.95 17.55
CA PRO A 376 -21.74 -27.64 17.10
C PRO A 376 -21.13 -27.00 15.85
N GLY A 377 -19.81 -26.80 15.85
CA GLY A 377 -19.08 -26.13 14.77
C GLY A 377 -19.03 -24.60 14.86
N ILE A 378 -19.71 -23.99 15.84
CA ILE A 378 -19.68 -22.55 16.11
C ILE A 378 -19.07 -22.30 17.50
N SER A 379 -18.08 -21.43 17.57
CA SER A 379 -17.47 -21.00 18.84
C SER A 379 -17.31 -19.48 18.88
N TYR A 380 -17.30 -18.93 20.10
CA TYR A 380 -17.24 -17.50 20.34
C TYR A 380 -16.08 -17.21 21.28
N LYS A 381 -15.35 -16.12 21.03
CA LYS A 381 -14.37 -15.59 21.97
C LYS A 381 -14.26 -14.09 21.86
N ILE A 382 -13.92 -13.45 22.96
CA ILE A 382 -13.55 -12.04 22.95
C ILE A 382 -12.13 -11.97 22.39
N LYS A 383 -11.99 -11.37 21.21
CA LYS A 383 -10.74 -11.26 20.47
C LYS A 383 -9.89 -10.13 21.00
N ASN A 384 -10.49 -8.97 21.27
CA ASN A 384 -9.78 -7.79 21.74
C ASN A 384 -10.68 -6.84 22.55
N VAL A 385 -10.07 -6.02 23.39
CA VAL A 385 -10.69 -4.90 24.10
C VAL A 385 -9.90 -3.64 23.80
N ILE A 386 -10.53 -2.70 23.11
CA ILE A 386 -9.91 -1.51 22.54
C ILE A 386 -10.39 -0.28 23.32
N PRO A 387 -9.50 0.48 23.96
CA PRO A 387 -9.87 1.74 24.60
C PRO A 387 -10.48 2.72 23.60
N THR A 388 -11.56 3.39 23.97
CA THR A 388 -12.10 4.48 23.14
C THR A 388 -11.12 5.66 23.09
N LYS A 389 -10.98 6.32 21.93
CA LYS A 389 -10.06 7.46 21.75
C LYS A 389 -10.70 8.83 22.03
N ASP A 390 -11.95 8.88 22.50
CA ASP A 390 -12.56 10.16 22.86
C ASP A 390 -11.72 10.86 23.93
N ASN A 391 -11.35 12.12 23.63
CA ASN A 391 -10.56 13.01 24.50
C ASN A 391 -10.95 12.81 25.96
N ASP A 392 -9.97 12.60 26.85
CA ASP A 392 -9.91 12.54 28.33
C ASP A 392 -11.18 12.56 29.24
N ALA A 393 -12.32 13.03 28.76
CA ALA A 393 -13.63 13.04 29.39
C ALA A 393 -14.27 11.65 29.56
N ASN A 394 -14.06 10.69 28.64
CA ASN A 394 -14.65 9.35 28.77
C ASN A 394 -13.60 8.29 29.16
N LYS A 395 -13.29 8.25 30.47
CA LYS A 395 -12.33 7.29 31.05
C LYS A 395 -12.86 5.86 31.16
N PHE A 396 -14.16 5.66 30.94
CA PHE A 396 -14.88 4.43 31.25
C PHE A 396 -15.63 3.92 30.02
N ALA A 397 -14.92 3.76 28.90
CA ALA A 397 -15.49 3.22 27.68
C ALA A 397 -14.46 2.47 26.83
N VAL A 398 -14.85 1.28 26.36
CA VAL A 398 -14.05 0.40 25.49
C VAL A 398 -14.92 -0.20 24.38
N GLY A 399 -14.32 -0.51 23.24
CA GLY A 399 -14.91 -1.41 22.24
C GLY A 399 -14.48 -2.85 22.49
N VAL A 400 -15.44 -3.76 22.60
CA VAL A 400 -15.19 -5.20 22.78
C VAL A 400 -15.41 -5.91 21.45
N ILE A 401 -14.33 -6.44 20.88
CA ILE A 401 -14.36 -7.16 19.60
C ILE A 401 -14.56 -8.65 19.89
N VAL A 402 -15.64 -9.22 19.37
CA VAL A 402 -15.94 -10.65 19.48
C VAL A 402 -15.66 -11.34 18.15
N GLU A 403 -14.98 -12.49 18.21
CA GLU A 403 -14.79 -13.40 17.08
C GLU A 403 -15.78 -14.56 17.18
N ILE A 404 -16.52 -14.80 16.10
CA ILE A 404 -17.33 -15.99 15.87
C ILE A 404 -16.53 -16.87 14.91
N SER A 405 -16.08 -18.03 15.38
CA SER A 405 -15.43 -19.04 14.54
C SER A 405 -16.44 -20.10 14.14
N ILE A 406 -16.60 -20.30 12.83
CA ILE A 406 -17.52 -21.26 12.22
C ILE A 406 -16.69 -22.19 11.35
N ASN A 407 -16.29 -23.34 11.90
CA ASN A 407 -15.21 -24.16 11.34
C ASN A 407 -13.96 -23.31 11.01
N SER A 408 -13.65 -23.11 9.73
CA SER A 408 -12.55 -22.28 9.23
C SER A 408 -12.94 -20.83 8.93
N SER A 409 -14.24 -20.50 8.88
CA SER A 409 -14.74 -19.14 8.65
C SER A 409 -14.71 -18.33 9.95
N LYS A 410 -14.48 -17.01 9.84
CA LYS A 410 -14.45 -16.11 10.99
C LYS A 410 -15.24 -14.83 10.73
N PHE A 411 -16.07 -14.47 11.69
CA PHE A 411 -16.87 -13.24 11.71
C PHE A 411 -16.56 -12.43 12.95
N TYR A 412 -16.70 -11.11 12.83
CA TYR A 412 -16.36 -10.18 13.89
C TYR A 412 -17.49 -9.18 14.09
N TYR A 413 -17.80 -8.87 15.34
CA TYR A 413 -18.67 -7.76 15.70
C TYR A 413 -18.09 -7.03 16.91
N ASN A 414 -18.51 -5.77 17.08
CA ASN A 414 -18.09 -4.92 18.18
C ASN A 414 -19.27 -4.56 19.06
N VAL A 415 -19.03 -4.56 20.37
CA VAL A 415 -19.93 -3.96 21.36
C VAL A 415 -19.15 -2.87 22.08
N ASP A 416 -19.51 -1.62 21.87
CA ASP A 416 -19.01 -0.51 22.66
C ASP A 416 -19.66 -0.59 24.06
N VAL A 417 -18.83 -0.72 25.09
CA VAL A 417 -19.24 -0.81 26.49
C VAL A 417 -18.74 0.42 27.22
N SER A 418 -19.66 1.14 27.87
CA SER A 418 -19.33 2.26 28.77
C SER A 418 -19.97 2.07 30.12
N TRP A 419 -19.35 2.59 31.19
CA TRP A 419 -19.84 2.39 32.54
C TRP A 419 -19.60 3.61 33.44
N ASP A 420 -20.37 3.66 34.51
CA ASP A 420 -20.11 4.50 35.67
C ASP A 420 -20.20 3.64 36.95
N GLU A 421 -20.22 4.28 38.11
CA GLU A 421 -20.31 3.60 39.42
C GLU A 421 -21.60 2.77 39.58
N ASN A 422 -22.67 3.11 38.84
CA ASN A 422 -24.01 2.56 39.04
C ASN A 422 -24.55 1.76 37.84
N ARG A 423 -24.08 2.04 36.63
CA ARG A 423 -24.71 1.58 35.38
C ARG A 423 -23.67 1.20 34.33
N THR A 424 -24.10 0.36 33.41
CA THR A 424 -23.33 -0.02 32.23
C THR A 424 -24.23 0.10 31.01
N PHE A 425 -23.66 0.62 29.93
CA PHE A 425 -24.33 0.84 28.66
C PHE A 425 -23.60 0.04 27.57
N TYR A 426 -24.38 -0.60 26.71
CA TYR A 426 -23.90 -1.47 25.63
C TYR A 426 -24.45 -0.96 24.30
N ASN A 427 -23.58 -0.84 23.29
CA ASN A 427 -23.97 -0.44 21.95
C ASN A 427 -23.26 -1.30 20.88
N PRO A 428 -23.98 -2.05 20.03
CA PRO A 428 -25.45 -2.19 20.03
C PRO A 428 -25.94 -3.00 21.23
N GLN A 429 -27.21 -2.80 21.61
CA GLN A 429 -27.88 -3.69 22.53
C GLN A 429 -28.32 -4.95 21.76
N ILE A 430 -27.72 -6.10 22.10
CA ILE A 430 -28.02 -7.41 21.51
C ILE A 430 -28.97 -8.16 22.44
N ASN A 431 -30.04 -8.74 21.90
CA ASN A 431 -31.00 -9.50 22.68
C ASN A 431 -30.39 -10.79 23.25
N ALA A 432 -30.95 -11.29 24.34
CA ALA A 432 -30.47 -12.52 24.99
C ALA A 432 -30.54 -13.76 24.08
N ASP A 433 -31.47 -13.80 23.13
CA ASP A 433 -31.62 -14.86 22.11
C ASP A 433 -30.70 -14.68 20.89
N GLY A 434 -29.91 -13.61 20.87
CA GLY A 434 -28.95 -13.25 19.84
C GLY A 434 -29.57 -12.60 18.60
N GLN A 435 -28.71 -12.00 17.78
CA GLN A 435 -29.06 -11.39 16.49
C GLN A 435 -28.44 -12.17 15.34
N ASP A 436 -29.19 -12.41 14.27
CA ASP A 436 -28.70 -13.16 13.13
C ASP A 436 -27.52 -12.47 12.44
N LEU A 437 -26.55 -13.25 11.96
CA LEU A 437 -25.57 -12.77 11.00
C LEU A 437 -26.21 -12.49 9.63
N PRO A 438 -25.57 -11.67 8.77
CA PRO A 438 -25.96 -11.53 7.38
C PRO A 438 -26.11 -12.91 6.72
N LYS A 439 -27.28 -13.16 6.13
CA LYS A 439 -27.58 -14.44 5.50
C LYS A 439 -26.80 -14.60 4.21
N ILE A 440 -26.41 -15.83 3.92
CA ILE A 440 -25.66 -16.21 2.73
C ILE A 440 -26.27 -17.47 2.11
N ASP A 441 -26.30 -17.50 0.79
CA ASP A 441 -26.67 -18.67 -0.02
C ASP A 441 -25.47 -19.57 -0.33
N SER A 442 -25.72 -20.73 -0.95
CA SER A 442 -24.68 -21.57 -1.56
C SER A 442 -24.17 -20.98 -2.88
N GLY A 443 -23.64 -19.76 -2.82
CA GLY A 443 -23.06 -18.99 -3.93
C GLY A 443 -23.78 -17.65 -4.19
N ILE A 444 -23.08 -16.70 -4.80
CA ILE A 444 -23.64 -15.39 -5.19
C ILE A 444 -24.25 -15.45 -6.59
N PRO A 445 -25.34 -14.72 -6.87
CA PRO A 445 -25.91 -14.67 -8.21
C PRO A 445 -24.93 -14.02 -9.19
N ALA A 446 -24.74 -14.64 -10.36
CA ALA A 446 -23.88 -14.09 -11.41
C ALA A 446 -24.48 -12.85 -12.09
N VAL A 447 -25.81 -12.82 -12.20
CA VAL A 447 -26.57 -11.75 -12.86
C VAL A 447 -27.17 -10.83 -11.80
N SER A 448 -27.18 -9.53 -12.10
CA SER A 448 -27.88 -8.50 -11.32
C SER A 448 -29.37 -8.83 -11.13
N ALA A 449 -29.95 -8.37 -10.01
CA ALA A 449 -31.34 -8.66 -9.67
C ALA A 449 -32.36 -8.15 -10.70
N ASP A 450 -32.03 -7.08 -11.43
CA ASP A 450 -32.85 -6.52 -12.51
C ASP A 450 -32.61 -7.19 -13.88
N LEU A 451 -31.74 -8.22 -13.92
CA LEU A 451 -31.35 -8.94 -15.13
C LEU A 451 -30.77 -8.04 -16.23
N SER A 452 -30.17 -6.90 -15.87
CA SER A 452 -29.61 -5.94 -16.84
C SER A 452 -28.16 -6.25 -17.24
N LYS A 453 -27.41 -6.91 -16.35
CA LYS A 453 -25.98 -7.19 -16.53
C LYS A 453 -25.46 -8.33 -15.67
N ILE A 454 -24.34 -8.92 -16.10
CA ILE A 454 -23.44 -9.73 -15.28
C ILE A 454 -22.37 -8.80 -14.71
N SER A 455 -22.14 -8.87 -13.41
CA SER A 455 -21.08 -8.11 -12.73
C SER A 455 -20.57 -8.91 -11.54
N VAL A 456 -19.66 -9.85 -11.82
CA VAL A 456 -19.08 -10.74 -10.82
C VAL A 456 -17.65 -10.31 -10.55
N LYS A 457 -17.32 -10.12 -9.27
CA LYS A 457 -16.00 -9.66 -8.85
C LYS A 457 -15.48 -10.51 -7.71
N TYR A 458 -14.21 -10.88 -7.80
CA TYR A 458 -13.42 -11.36 -6.68
C TYR A 458 -12.47 -10.25 -6.24
N TYR A 459 -12.40 -10.02 -4.94
CA TYR A 459 -11.51 -9.02 -4.36
C TYR A 459 -10.57 -9.67 -3.36
N ASN A 460 -9.33 -9.19 -3.34
CA ASN A 460 -8.44 -9.30 -2.19
C ASN A 460 -8.19 -7.88 -1.67
N LYS A 461 -8.79 -7.53 -0.53
CA LYS A 461 -8.71 -6.19 0.06
C LYS A 461 -7.36 -6.02 0.74
N LEU A 462 -6.59 -5.04 0.28
CA LEU A 462 -5.25 -4.75 0.80
C LEU A 462 -5.38 -3.71 1.92
N ALA A 463 -5.69 -4.16 3.13
CA ALA A 463 -5.90 -3.30 4.30
C ALA A 463 -5.14 -3.81 5.54
N PRO A 464 -4.53 -2.91 6.34
CA PRO A 464 -3.95 -3.27 7.64
C PRO A 464 -5.04 -3.68 8.64
N LEU A 465 -4.64 -4.30 9.75
CA LEU A 465 -5.54 -4.63 10.87
C LEU A 465 -5.30 -3.70 12.05
N TYR A 466 -6.37 -3.34 12.76
CA TYR A 466 -6.30 -2.46 13.94
C TYR A 466 -6.13 -3.27 15.22
N ASP A 467 -4.97 -3.90 15.39
CA ASP A 467 -4.74 -4.92 16.42
C ASP A 467 -3.40 -4.82 17.14
N LYS A 468 -2.51 -3.91 16.74
CA LYS A 468 -1.23 -3.69 17.44
C LYS A 468 -1.48 -2.87 18.70
N ILE A 469 -1.31 -3.50 19.85
CA ILE A 469 -1.46 -2.85 21.16
C ILE A 469 -0.08 -2.41 21.65
N VAL A 470 0.05 -1.12 21.96
CA VAL A 470 1.24 -0.53 22.58
C VAL A 470 0.82 0.05 23.93
N GLN A 471 1.53 -0.34 25.00
CA GLN A 471 1.27 0.13 26.35
C GLN A 471 2.46 0.91 26.88
N GLU A 472 2.28 2.22 27.09
CA GLU A 472 3.32 3.12 27.62
C GLU A 472 2.71 3.96 28.75
N ASN A 473 3.41 4.08 29.89
CA ASN A 473 3.01 4.92 31.02
C ASN A 473 1.53 4.75 31.44
N ASN A 474 1.05 3.49 31.54
CA ASN A 474 -0.35 3.14 31.85
C ASN A 474 -1.40 3.60 30.83
N THR A 475 -0.98 4.05 29.64
CA THR A 475 -1.87 4.33 28.51
C THR A 475 -1.81 3.15 27.55
N LYS A 476 -2.97 2.66 27.12
CA LYS A 476 -3.08 1.58 26.14
C LYS A 476 -3.52 2.18 24.81
N GLN A 477 -2.67 2.09 23.79
CA GLN A 477 -2.96 2.55 22.45
C GLN A 477 -3.05 1.38 21.49
N VAL A 478 -3.94 1.50 20.50
CA VAL A 478 -4.08 0.52 19.43
C VAL A 478 -3.79 1.21 18.10
N TYR A 479 -3.07 0.49 17.24
CA TYR A 479 -2.59 0.98 15.96
C TYR A 479 -2.93 0.01 14.84
N PHE A 480 -3.07 0.55 13.62
CA PHE A 480 -3.02 -0.24 12.41
C PHE A 480 -1.65 -0.88 12.24
N SER A 481 -1.63 -2.15 11.83
CA SER A 481 -0.42 -2.94 11.64
C SER A 481 -0.60 -3.99 10.54
N LEU A 482 0.54 -4.48 10.04
CA LEU A 482 0.62 -5.61 9.12
C LEU A 482 0.97 -6.93 9.83
N GLU A 483 1.24 -6.92 11.15
CA GLU A 483 1.75 -8.06 11.92
C GLU A 483 0.90 -9.34 11.77
N ASN A 484 -0.43 -9.21 11.79
CA ASN A 484 -1.37 -10.32 11.64
C ASN A 484 -2.02 -10.38 10.25
N THR A 485 -1.38 -9.78 9.24
CA THR A 485 -1.82 -9.85 7.85
C THR A 485 -0.99 -10.86 7.06
N PRO A 486 -1.48 -11.34 5.90
CA PRO A 486 -0.68 -12.14 4.97
C PRO A 486 0.59 -11.42 4.48
N TRP A 487 0.70 -10.11 4.65
CA TRP A 487 1.81 -9.29 4.15
C TRP A 487 2.85 -8.93 5.22
N ASN A 488 2.90 -9.64 6.34
CA ASN A 488 3.87 -9.34 7.41
C ASN A 488 5.33 -9.61 7.01
N THR A 489 5.58 -10.49 6.03
CA THR A 489 6.95 -10.85 5.63
C THR A 489 7.58 -9.78 4.74
N GLN A 490 8.90 -9.61 4.82
CA GLN A 490 9.61 -8.64 3.96
C GLN A 490 9.44 -8.93 2.46
N GLN A 491 9.32 -10.21 2.08
CA GLN A 491 9.06 -10.61 0.70
C GLN A 491 7.69 -10.11 0.22
N GLU A 492 6.63 -10.34 1.01
CA GLU A 492 5.29 -9.86 0.67
C GLU A 492 5.19 -8.34 0.69
N LYS A 493 5.84 -7.67 1.66
CA LYS A 493 5.95 -6.20 1.68
C LYS A 493 6.62 -5.64 0.43
N THR A 494 7.69 -6.30 -0.04
CA THR A 494 8.40 -5.88 -1.26
C THR A 494 7.52 -6.04 -2.49
N LYS A 495 6.86 -7.20 -2.65
CA LYS A 495 5.90 -7.41 -3.75
C LYS A 495 4.76 -6.40 -3.70
N LEU A 496 4.21 -6.15 -2.50
CA LEU A 496 3.12 -5.20 -2.29
C LEU A 496 3.58 -3.78 -2.66
N ALA A 497 4.75 -3.34 -2.20
CA ALA A 497 5.29 -2.02 -2.53
C ALA A 497 5.48 -1.83 -4.05
N TYR A 498 6.07 -2.81 -4.75
CA TYR A 498 6.22 -2.74 -6.20
C TYR A 498 4.89 -2.80 -6.94
N SER A 499 3.95 -3.65 -6.51
CA SER A 499 2.62 -3.75 -7.12
C SER A 499 1.82 -2.47 -6.97
N LEU A 500 1.86 -1.85 -5.78
CA LEU A 500 1.23 -0.54 -5.53
C LEU A 500 1.88 0.54 -6.38
N TYR A 501 3.21 0.63 -6.40
CA TYR A 501 3.92 1.60 -7.23
C TYR A 501 3.52 1.49 -8.71
N LEU A 502 3.52 0.30 -9.28
CA LEU A 502 3.18 0.13 -10.70
C LEU A 502 1.70 0.44 -11.01
N ALA A 503 0.82 0.38 -10.01
CA ALA A 503 -0.58 0.80 -10.15
C ALA A 503 -0.78 2.33 -10.09
N ASP A 504 0.14 3.09 -9.44
CA ASP A 504 0.13 4.55 -9.37
C ASP A 504 1.57 5.11 -9.28
N GLN A 505 2.31 5.02 -10.38
CA GLN A 505 3.74 5.33 -10.40
C GLN A 505 3.98 6.81 -10.03
N SER A 506 3.24 7.72 -10.68
CA SER A 506 3.43 9.15 -10.49
C SER A 506 3.00 9.62 -9.10
N GLY A 507 1.86 9.13 -8.58
CA GLY A 507 1.36 9.54 -7.29
C GLY A 507 2.25 9.08 -6.14
N ILE A 508 2.63 7.79 -6.13
CA ILE A 508 3.40 7.21 -5.03
C ILE A 508 4.86 7.67 -5.07
N PHE A 509 5.45 7.84 -6.25
CA PHE A 509 6.78 8.43 -6.36
C PHE A 509 6.80 9.88 -5.86
N ARG A 510 5.79 10.69 -6.19
CA ARG A 510 5.68 12.06 -5.67
C ARG A 510 5.61 12.05 -4.14
N ASP A 511 4.80 11.19 -3.54
CA ASP A 511 4.70 11.09 -2.08
C ASP A 511 6.07 10.74 -1.43
N ALA A 512 6.83 9.82 -2.04
CA ALA A 512 8.18 9.48 -1.60
C ALA A 512 9.16 10.65 -1.77
N LYS A 513 9.13 11.34 -2.93
CA LYS A 513 9.95 12.51 -3.22
C LYS A 513 9.69 13.63 -2.22
N ASP A 514 8.43 13.97 -1.99
CA ASP A 514 8.01 15.01 -1.05
C ASP A 514 8.47 14.69 0.39
N PHE A 515 8.45 13.41 0.78
CA PHE A 515 9.00 12.97 2.07
C PHE A 515 10.50 13.26 2.17
N PHE A 516 11.29 12.80 1.20
CA PHE A 516 12.74 13.00 1.22
C PHE A 516 13.11 14.49 1.13
N GLU A 517 12.34 15.28 0.38
CA GLU A 517 12.49 16.74 0.37
C GLU A 517 12.22 17.38 1.74
N SER A 518 11.19 16.91 2.44
CA SER A 518 10.82 17.41 3.77
C SER A 518 11.88 17.13 4.85
N ILE A 519 12.72 16.10 4.67
CA ILE A 519 13.82 15.77 5.58
C ILE A 519 15.17 16.32 5.12
N GLY A 520 15.20 17.12 4.05
CA GLY A 520 16.35 17.95 3.68
C GLY A 520 17.05 17.63 2.36
N TYR A 521 16.63 16.59 1.63
CA TYR A 521 17.14 16.37 0.27
C TYR A 521 16.60 17.45 -0.66
N LYS A 522 17.45 18.15 -1.42
CA LYS A 522 17.02 19.22 -2.31
C LYS A 522 17.71 19.13 -3.65
N ILE A 523 17.01 19.59 -4.69
CA ILE A 523 17.57 19.83 -6.00
C ILE A 523 17.78 21.34 -6.13
N GLU A 524 19.03 21.76 -6.26
CA GLU A 524 19.38 23.17 -6.49
C GLU A 524 19.89 23.33 -7.92
N THR A 525 19.15 24.06 -8.76
CA THR A 525 19.66 24.49 -10.07
C THR A 525 20.38 25.81 -9.94
N LYS A 526 21.61 25.85 -10.45
CA LYS A 526 22.35 27.12 -10.61
C LYS A 526 21.92 27.88 -11.87
N ASP A 527 21.28 27.18 -12.80
CA ASP A 527 20.78 27.73 -14.06
C ASP A 527 19.25 27.87 -14.02
N PRO A 528 18.69 29.08 -14.18
CA PRO A 528 17.25 29.31 -14.14
C PRO A 528 16.48 28.69 -15.33
N ILE A 529 17.17 28.28 -16.40
CA ILE A 529 16.55 27.65 -17.57
C ILE A 529 16.19 26.20 -17.29
N VAL A 530 16.92 25.54 -16.38
CA VAL A 530 16.63 24.16 -15.96
C VAL A 530 15.38 24.17 -15.07
N LYS A 531 14.26 23.75 -15.66
CA LYS A 531 12.96 23.67 -14.96
C LYS A 531 12.78 22.28 -14.34
N ILE A 532 12.71 22.25 -13.01
CA ILE A 532 12.57 21.02 -12.22
C ILE A 532 11.10 20.79 -11.80
N SER A 533 10.23 21.79 -11.97
CA SER A 533 8.79 21.73 -11.66
C SER A 533 7.99 21.10 -12.78
#